data_AF-A0A444VUY6-F1
#
_entry.id   AF-A0A444VUY6-F1
#
_cell.length_a   1.000
_cell.length_b   1.000
_cell.length_c   1.000
_cell.angle_alpha   90.00
_cell.angle_beta   90.00
_cell.angle_gamma   90.00
#
_symmetry.space_group_name_H-M   'P 1'
#
loop_
_entity.id
_entity.type
_entity.pdbx_description
1 polymer ?
#
loop_
_entity_poly.entity_id
_entity_poly.type
_entity_poly.pdbx_seq_one_letter_code
_entity_poly.pdbx_strand_id
1 'polypeptide(L)' 'MAAIPDELYNVKFAAYFDSMKELYILDQKFKVICDAYCASTAKTELYKDRSEKNYRRKMKYENLSRELEEEILFYIMRNR' A
#
# COMPACT_ATOMS: atom_id res chain seq x y z
N MET A 1 27.06 4.09 14.76
CA MET A 1 25.97 3.49 15.55
C MET A 1 24.98 2.89 14.57
N ALA A 2 24.74 1.58 14.62
CA ALA A 2 23.75 0.94 13.75
C ALA A 2 22.36 1.35 14.23
N ALA A 3 21.64 2.11 13.41
CA ALA A 3 20.26 2.49 13.70
C ALA A 3 19.31 1.35 13.29
N ILE A 4 18.26 1.13 14.08
CA ILE A 4 17.17 0.24 13.69
C ILE A 4 16.37 0.88 12.54
N PRO A 5 15.86 0.08 11.58
CA PRO A 5 15.02 0.58 10.48
C PRO A 5 13.81 1.41 10.96
N ASP A 6 13.49 2.48 10.25
CA ASP A 6 12.37 3.38 10.58
C ASP A 6 11.01 2.65 10.53
N GLU A 7 10.89 1.61 9.70
CA GLU A 7 9.70 0.77 9.57
C GLU A 7 9.40 -0.05 10.84
N LEU A 8 10.38 -0.20 11.75
CA LEU A 8 10.16 -0.82 13.06
C LEU A 8 9.56 0.14 14.08
N TYR A 9 9.49 1.45 13.79
CA TYR A 9 8.81 2.43 14.64
C TYR A 9 7.29 2.34 14.50
N ASN A 10 6.76 1.18 14.84
CA ASN A 10 5.34 0.90 14.93
C ASN A 10 4.84 1.20 16.34
N VAL A 11 3.67 1.84 16.47
CA VAL A 11 3.05 2.14 17.77
C VAL A 11 2.90 0.90 18.66
N LYS A 12 2.70 -0.28 18.05
CA LYS A 12 2.61 -1.56 18.76
C LYS A 12 3.90 -1.94 19.50
N PHE A 13 5.04 -1.41 19.06
CA PHE A 13 6.36 -1.69 19.60
C PHE A 13 6.91 -0.53 20.43
N ALA A 14 6.17 0.58 20.57
CA ALA A 14 6.67 1.81 21.19
C ALA A 14 7.20 1.62 22.62
N ALA A 15 6.56 0.74 23.40
CA ALA A 15 6.99 0.42 24.77
C ALA A 15 8.25 -0.47 24.84
N TYR A 16 8.69 -1.04 23.72
CA TYR A 16 9.75 -2.05 23.64
C TYR A 16 10.94 -1.61 22.77
N PHE A 17 10.98 -0.38 22.28
CA PHE A 17 11.99 0.06 21.32
C PHE A 17 13.42 -0.08 21.82
N ASP A 18 13.69 0.22 23.09
CA ASP A 18 15.04 0.14 23.61
C ASP A 18 15.52 -1.32 23.70
N SER A 19 14.66 -2.24 24.15
CA SER A 19 14.93 -3.69 24.12
C SER A 19 15.08 -4.21 22.69
N MET A 20 14.28 -3.71 21.74
CA MET A 20 14.39 -4.09 20.34
C MET A 20 15.71 -3.62 19.70
N LYS A 21 16.19 -2.41 20.04
CA LYS A 21 17.50 -1.90 19.56
C LYS A 21 18.65 -2.79 20.02
N GLU A 22 18.63 -3.18 21.30
CA GLU A 22 19.66 -4.08 21.85
C GLU A 22 19.60 -5.45 21.18
N LEU A 23 18.40 -6.05 21.09
CA LEU A 23 18.23 -7.37 20.45
C LEU A 23 18.56 -7.35 18.96
N TYR A 24 18.27 -6.26 18.25
CA TYR A 24 18.60 -6.13 16.82
C TYR A 24 20.11 -6.12 16.56
N ILE A 25 20.90 -5.62 17.52
CA ILE A 25 22.37 -5.58 17.42
C ILE A 25 22.98 -6.91 17.90
N LEU A 26 22.45 -7.47 18.98
CA LEU A 26 23.06 -8.59 19.69
C LEU A 26 22.56 -9.97 19.22
N ASP A 27 21.33 -10.06 18.70
CA ASP A 27 20.71 -11.31 18.27
C ASP A 27 20.47 -11.32 16.75
N GLN A 28 21.27 -12.14 16.05
CA GLN A 28 21.19 -12.29 14.60
C GLN A 28 19.84 -12.87 14.14
N LYS A 29 19.21 -13.77 14.91
CA LYS A 29 17.91 -14.32 14.54
C LYS A 29 16.83 -13.26 14.68
N PHE A 30 16.87 -12.46 15.74
CA PHE A 30 15.97 -11.34 15.94
C PHE A 30 16.11 -10.32 14.81
N LYS A 31 17.34 -9.98 14.43
CA LYS A 31 17.64 -9.13 13.27
C LYS A 31 16.97 -9.64 11.99
N VAL A 32 17.10 -10.93 11.66
CA VAL A 32 16.47 -11.52 10.47
C VAL A 32 14.95 -11.39 10.49
N ILE A 33 14.31 -11.54 11.67
CA ILE A 33 12.86 -11.36 11.82
C ILE A 33 12.48 -9.90 11.56
N CYS A 34 13.21 -8.95 12.12
CA CYS A 34 13.00 -7.52 11.89
C CYS A 34 13.18 -7.14 10.43
N ASP A 35 14.24 -7.61 9.78
CA ASP A 35 14.50 -7.34 8.36
C ASP A 35 13.40 -7.93 7.46
N ALA A 36 12.93 -9.14 7.78
CA ALA A 36 11.80 -9.77 7.08
C ALA A 36 10.49 -8.98 7.29
N TYR A 37 10.26 -8.48 8.50
CA TYR A 37 9.12 -7.61 8.80
C TYR A 37 9.16 -6.35 7.94
N CYS A 38 10.27 -5.61 7.94
CA CYS A 38 10.43 -4.39 7.14
C CYS A 38 10.25 -4.65 5.63
N ALA A 39 10.82 -5.74 5.12
CA ALA A 39 10.65 -6.11 3.72
C ALA A 39 9.18 -6.45 3.38
N SER A 40 8.43 -7.05 4.31
CA SER A 40 7.02 -7.39 4.12
C SER A 40 6.09 -6.17 4.18
N THR A 41 6.38 -5.20 5.05
CA THR A 41 5.60 -3.96 5.17
C THR A 41 5.77 -3.10 3.92
N ALA A 42 7.02 -2.88 3.48
CA ALA A 42 7.32 -2.15 2.26
C ALA A 42 6.63 -2.76 1.01
N LYS A 43 6.63 -4.10 0.88
CA LYS A 43 5.90 -4.79 -0.20
C LYS A 43 4.39 -4.57 -0.10
N THR A 44 3.83 -4.62 1.11
CA THR A 44 2.40 -4.41 1.33
C THR A 44 1.97 -3.00 0.91
N GLU A 45 2.77 -1.98 1.24
CA GLU A 45 2.49 -0.60 0.81
C GLU A 45 2.57 -0.44 -0.71
N LEU A 46 3.58 -1.04 -1.36
CA LEU A 46 3.67 -1.08 -2.83
C LEU A 46 2.44 -1.72 -3.49
N TYR A 47 1.96 -2.84 -2.95
CA TYR A 47 0.76 -3.50 -3.47
C TYR A 47 -0.52 -2.69 -3.23
N LYS A 48 -0.63 -1.99 -2.08
CA LYS A 48 -1.74 -1.08 -1.80
C LYS A 48 -1.78 0.08 -2.80
N ASP A 49 -0.64 0.73 -3.04
CA ASP A 49 -0.55 1.83 -4.04
C ASP A 49 -0.96 1.35 -5.44
N ARG A 50 -0.47 0.17 -5.86
CA ARG A 50 -0.86 -0.43 -7.14
C ARG A 50 -2.36 -0.71 -7.21
N SER A 51 -2.93 -1.26 -6.14
CA SER A 51 -4.37 -1.56 -6.07
C SER A 51 -5.21 -0.29 -6.17
N GLU A 52 -4.84 0.77 -5.45
CA GLU A 52 -5.55 2.04 -5.49
C GLU A 52 -5.50 2.69 -6.88
N LYS A 53 -4.34 2.66 -7.54
CA LYS A 53 -4.20 3.13 -8.93
C LYS A 53 -5.10 2.35 -9.89
N ASN A 54 -5.18 1.03 -9.74
CA ASN A 54 -6.06 0.20 -10.56
C ASN A 54 -7.54 0.50 -10.29
N TYR A 55 -7.91 0.70 -9.03
CA TYR A 55 -9.28 1.07 -8.64
C TYR A 55 -9.70 2.41 -9.26
N ARG A 56 -8.85 3.44 -9.17
CA ARG A 56 -9.10 4.75 -9.79
C ARG A 56 -9.28 4.64 -11.31
N ARG A 57 -8.44 3.85 -11.98
CA ARG A 57 -8.57 3.61 -13.44
C ARG A 57 -9.89 2.92 -13.78
N LYS A 58 -10.28 1.90 -13.01
CA LYS A 58 -11.56 1.21 -13.20
C LYS A 58 -12.73 2.17 -13.11
N MET A 59 -12.80 2.97 -12.04
CA MET A 59 -13.85 3.98 -11.85
C MET A 59 -13.91 4.98 -13.01
N LYS A 60 -12.75 5.42 -13.52
CA LYS A 60 -12.69 6.33 -14.68
C LYS A 60 -13.32 5.71 -15.93
N TYR A 61 -13.02 4.44 -16.23
CA TYR A 61 -13.58 3.77 -17.39
C TYR A 61 -15.05 3.44 -17.24
N GLU A 62 -15.51 3.08 -16.04
CA GLU A 62 -16.94 2.86 -15.74
C GLU A 62 -17.76 4.16 -15.89
N ASN A 63 -17.20 5.31 -15.48
CA ASN A 63 -17.85 6.59 -15.70
C ASN A 63 -17.90 6.95 -17.19
N LEU A 64 -16.77 6.81 -17.89
CA LEU A 64 -16.70 7.10 -19.32
C LEU A 64 -17.66 6.21 -20.12
N SER A 65 -17.78 4.92 -19.78
CA SER A 65 -18.73 4.03 -20.48
C SER A 65 -20.16 4.50 -20.27
N ARG A 66 -20.53 4.95 -19.07
CA ARG A 66 -21.87 5.48 -18.79
C ARG A 66 -22.16 6.76 -19.56
N GLU A 67 -21.20 7.70 -19.61
CA GLU A 67 -21.34 8.93 -20.39
C GLU A 67 -21.54 8.62 -21.89
N LEU A 68 -20.77 7.68 -22.43
CA LEU A 68 -20.92 7.24 -23.82
C LEU A 68 -22.26 6.56 -24.09
N GLU A 69 -22.74 5.72 -23.16
CA GLU A 69 -24.07 5.11 -23.25
C GLU A 69 -25.18 6.18 -23.31
N GLU A 70 -25.09 7.22 -22.49
CA GLU A 70 -26.01 8.36 -22.53
C GLU A 70 -25.94 9.09 -23.87
N GLU A 71 -24.74 9.39 -24.38
CA GLU A 71 -24.57 10.03 -25.70
C GLU A 71 -25.16 9.18 -26.84
N ILE A 72 -24.95 7.86 -26.81
CA ILE A 72 -25.53 6.93 -27.78
C ILE A 72 -27.06 7.01 -27.73
N LEU A 73 -27.65 6.99 -26.54
CA LEU A 73 -29.11 7.11 -26.37
C LEU A 73 -29.63 8.46 -26.89
N PHE A 74 -28.93 9.56 -26.58
CA PHE A 74 -29.26 10.88 -27.11
C PHE A 74 -29.22 10.92 -28.65
N TYR A 75 -28.19 10.30 -29.24
CA TYR A 75 -28.04 10.26 -30.70
C TYR A 75 -29.17 9.47 -31.36
N ILE A 76 -29.58 8.33 -30.77
CA ILE A 76 -30.71 7.54 -31.24
C ILE A 76 -32.01 8.36 -31.17
N MET A 77 -32.27 9.01 -30.03
CA MET A 77 -33.50 9.82 -29.86
C MET A 77 -33.57 11.00 -30.83
N ARG A 78 -32.42 11.60 -31.19
CA ARG A 78 -32.35 12.77 -32.08
C ARG A 78 -32.45 12.41 -33.57
N ASN A 79 -32.09 11.19 -33.96
CA ASN A 79 -32.15 10.70 -35.35
C ASN A 79 -33.34 9.77 -35.59
N ARG A 80 -34.27 9.71 -34.64
CA ARG A 80 -35.56 9.05 -34.77
C ARG A 80 -36.63 10.07 -35.10
#